data_AF-A0A7C3PNB9-F1
#
_entry.id   AF-A0A7C3PNB9-F1
#
_cell.length_a   1.000
_cell.length_b   1.000
_cell.length_c   1.000
_cell.angle_alpha   90.00
_cell.angle_beta   90.00
_cell.angle_gamma   90.00
#
_symmetry.space_group_name_H-M   'P 1'
#
loop_
_entity.id
_entity.type
_entity.pdbx_description
1 polymer ?
#
loop_
_entity_poly.entity_id
_entity_poly.type
_entity_poly.pdbx_seq_one_letter_code
_entity_poly.pdbx_strand_id
1 'polypeptide(L)'
;MNMLKRAITFLKPPVFPEDDEKTRKASYAHWISLAFTGAVLLFEFILRNTRATENLGVVDAALFGIALVGVLCWWLVHKGYVSLTSTLLVIIIWMASNGIATGYGIRDASFILNFATITMAALLLGWVASTIVGILSIISAFGIAYAETAGLFTPREYPVTSFVQDISVVLLLATVFVGILISGLEKAIKRSRASVRELEIANIELNRAQTDLHARTAELVATNEELQKRSERLRAIAEVARTATSVQSFDRLLPLITSIISKQIGYYHVGIFLVDEQRQYAILRSANTDGGLRMLARGHRLKVGEQGIVGFVTQTGTARIALDVGQDAVFFNNPDLPDTRSELALPLKVGNSIIGALDLQSTEANAFATEDVALLTILADQVAVAIQNALSYEQARRALREAEIASRQASGQAWREYVETLQTKGFRYDGIKAEALKEPPGSTDEKNDLLIPVQVRGQTIGRLRLKTSDSAHQWTEDELAIIEATAERVALALDGARLLEDAQKRAARETFLSEIGTKLGASFQLDSILRDTVEELGQNLKGSTVSFQLVNPSTPYMELSDEER
;
A
#
# COMPACT_ATOMS: atom_id res chain seq x y z
N MET A 1 27.31 70.59 -0.49
CA MET A 1 26.32 69.64 -1.05
C MET A 1 25.45 68.95 0.02
N ASN A 2 25.99 68.54 1.18
CA ASN A 2 25.20 67.88 2.26
C ASN A 2 24.23 68.80 3.02
N MET A 3 24.58 70.08 3.24
CA MET A 3 23.68 71.08 3.85
C MET A 3 22.45 71.33 2.96
N LEU A 4 22.65 71.48 1.64
CA LEU A 4 21.56 71.72 0.68
C LEU A 4 20.61 70.51 0.58
N LYS A 5 21.15 69.28 0.55
CA LYS A 5 20.33 68.06 0.59
C LYS A 5 19.55 67.93 1.89
N ARG A 6 20.16 68.19 3.05
CA ARG A 6 19.44 68.20 4.35
C ARG A 6 18.34 69.27 4.39
N ALA A 7 18.60 70.47 3.89
CA ALA A 7 17.60 71.54 3.79
C ALA A 7 16.43 71.15 2.87
N ILE A 8 16.71 70.58 1.69
CA ILE A 8 15.68 70.11 0.75
C ILE A 8 14.89 68.92 1.31
N THR A 9 15.51 68.06 2.13
CA THR A 9 14.82 66.94 2.78
C THR A 9 13.93 67.42 3.93
N PHE A 10 14.33 68.49 4.63
CA PHE A 10 13.55 69.15 5.68
C PHE A 10 12.36 69.95 5.16
N LEU A 11 12.37 70.30 3.86
CA LEU A 11 11.25 70.93 3.14
C LEU A 11 10.22 69.91 2.61
N LYS A 12 10.43 68.60 2.79
CA LYS A 12 9.45 67.58 2.37
C LYS A 12 8.51 67.25 3.53
N PRO A 13 7.23 66.95 3.25
CA PRO A 13 6.30 66.53 4.30
C PRO A 13 6.76 65.21 4.95
N PRO A 14 6.52 65.04 6.26
CA PRO A 14 6.89 63.81 6.96
C PRO A 14 6.02 62.63 6.52
N VAL A 15 6.62 61.45 6.49
CA VAL A 15 5.99 60.18 6.09
C VAL A 15 5.97 59.23 7.28
N PHE A 16 4.81 58.62 7.54
CA PHE A 16 4.57 57.66 8.61
C PHE A 16 4.26 56.29 7.97
N PRO A 17 5.24 55.36 7.89
CA PRO A 17 5.13 54.12 7.11
C PRO A 17 3.98 53.19 7.52
N GLU A 18 3.54 53.27 8.77
CA GLU A 18 2.52 52.39 9.35
C GLU A 18 1.10 52.99 9.27
N ASP A 19 0.96 54.25 8.84
CA ASP A 19 -0.31 54.97 8.84
C ASP A 19 -0.41 55.92 7.64
N ASP A 20 -1.01 55.39 6.56
CA ASP A 20 -1.26 56.12 5.32
C ASP A 20 -2.16 57.35 5.51
N GLU A 21 -3.10 57.28 6.44
CA GLU A 21 -4.02 58.38 6.72
C GLU A 21 -3.28 59.53 7.41
N LYS A 22 -2.46 59.21 8.41
CA LYS A 22 -1.61 60.17 9.12
C LYS A 22 -0.56 60.78 8.19
N THR A 23 0.02 59.99 7.29
CA THR A 23 0.93 60.50 6.24
C THR A 23 0.24 61.49 5.32
N ARG A 24 -0.99 61.19 4.88
CA ARG A 24 -1.77 62.09 4.04
C ARG A 24 -2.10 63.40 4.78
N LYS A 25 -2.60 63.30 6.01
CA LYS A 25 -2.93 64.46 6.86
C LYS A 25 -1.70 65.32 7.16
N ALA A 26 -0.55 64.71 7.42
CA ALA A 26 0.72 65.41 7.60
C ALA A 26 1.16 66.17 6.36
N SER A 27 1.02 65.56 5.19
CA SER A 27 1.34 66.22 3.92
C SER A 27 0.48 67.46 3.70
N TYR A 28 -0.84 67.36 3.93
CA TYR A 28 -1.72 68.52 3.84
C TYR A 28 -1.39 69.58 4.88
N ALA A 29 -1.21 69.20 6.15
CA ALA A 29 -0.87 70.13 7.22
C ALA A 29 0.46 70.86 6.95
N HIS A 30 1.45 70.16 6.41
CA HIS A 30 2.74 70.74 6.00
C HIS A 30 2.57 71.83 4.94
N TRP A 31 1.92 71.49 3.81
CA TRP A 31 1.76 72.43 2.69
C TRP A 31 0.83 73.60 3.03
N ILE A 32 -0.23 73.34 3.80
CA ILE A 32 -1.15 74.39 4.28
C ILE A 32 -0.43 75.33 5.24
N SER A 33 0.37 74.82 6.18
CA SER A 33 1.16 75.67 7.09
C SER A 33 2.13 76.57 6.32
N LEU A 34 2.80 76.02 5.31
CA LEU A 34 3.74 76.77 4.48
C LEU A 34 3.03 77.82 3.63
N ALA A 35 1.94 77.46 2.95
CA ALA A 35 1.14 78.36 2.14
C ALA A 35 0.51 79.48 2.97
N PHE A 36 0.00 79.15 4.15
CA PHE A 36 -0.56 80.12 5.08
C PHE A 36 0.51 81.10 5.59
N THR A 37 1.64 80.58 6.08
CA THR A 37 2.76 81.42 6.54
C THR A 37 3.25 82.32 5.42
N GLY A 38 3.43 81.78 4.21
CA GLY A 38 3.85 82.54 3.03
C GLY A 38 2.83 83.61 2.64
N ALA A 39 1.53 83.32 2.70
CA ALA A 39 0.48 84.29 2.42
C ALA A 39 0.45 85.42 3.46
N VAL A 40 0.62 85.11 4.74
CA VAL A 40 0.68 86.12 5.82
C VAL A 40 1.91 87.02 5.65
N LEU A 41 3.09 86.45 5.38
CA LEU A 41 4.31 87.23 5.15
C LEU A 41 4.23 88.07 3.87
N LEU A 42 3.65 87.53 2.80
CA LEU A 42 3.41 88.28 1.57
C LEU A 42 2.43 89.43 1.80
N PHE A 43 1.38 89.17 2.58
CA PHE A 43 0.41 90.19 2.95
C PHE A 43 1.05 91.30 3.79
N GLU A 44 1.86 90.96 4.79
CA GLU A 44 2.64 91.89 5.59
C GLU A 44 3.59 92.72 4.70
N PHE A 45 4.28 92.08 3.75
CA PHE A 45 5.15 92.77 2.79
C PHE A 45 4.38 93.77 1.92
N ILE A 46 3.22 93.39 1.39
CA ILE A 46 2.37 94.29 0.58
C ILE A 46 1.84 95.45 1.43
N LEU A 47 1.37 95.18 2.65
CA LEU A 47 0.93 96.20 3.59
C LEU A 47 2.05 97.20 3.91
N ARG A 48 3.27 96.71 4.15
CA ARG A 48 4.42 97.57 4.44
C ARG A 48 4.80 98.45 3.25
N ASN A 49 4.67 97.93 2.04
CA ASN A 49 4.98 98.68 0.83
C ASN A 49 3.89 99.73 0.49
N THR A 50 2.63 99.47 0.84
CA THR A 50 1.53 100.43 0.63
C THR A 50 1.43 101.49 1.73
N ARG A 51 1.86 101.18 2.96
CA ARG A 51 1.90 102.08 4.13
C ARG A 51 3.33 102.45 4.54
N ALA A 52 4.20 102.70 3.57
CA ALA A 52 5.65 102.85 3.79
C ALA A 52 6.04 103.98 4.77
N THR A 53 5.14 104.94 5.04
CA THR A 53 5.37 106.07 5.95
C THR A 53 4.89 105.84 7.39
N GLU A 54 4.25 104.70 7.70
CA GLU A 54 3.77 104.38 9.05
C GLU A 54 4.79 103.57 9.87
N ASN A 55 4.88 103.87 11.18
CA ASN A 55 5.68 103.06 12.12
C ASN A 55 5.03 101.70 12.35
N LEU A 56 5.85 100.71 12.74
CA LEU A 56 5.36 99.37 13.11
C LEU A 56 4.26 99.49 14.18
N GLY A 57 3.08 98.97 13.85
CA GLY A 57 1.90 99.05 14.69
C GLY A 57 1.50 97.71 15.30
N VAL A 58 0.41 97.73 16.06
CA VAL A 58 -0.20 96.54 16.68
C VAL A 58 -0.60 95.49 15.63
N VAL A 59 -0.99 95.93 14.43
CA VAL A 59 -1.37 95.04 13.32
C VAL A 59 -0.17 94.28 12.77
N ASP A 60 0.99 94.93 12.61
CA ASP A 60 2.22 94.28 12.16
C ASP A 60 2.68 93.23 13.18
N ALA A 61 2.63 93.57 14.48
CA ALA A 61 2.95 92.62 15.55
C ALA A 61 1.99 91.41 15.57
N ALA A 62 0.70 91.61 15.29
CA ALA A 62 -0.29 90.55 15.21
C ALA A 62 -0.04 89.63 14.00
N LEU A 63 0.22 90.19 12.82
CA LEU A 63 0.53 89.43 11.60
C LEU A 63 1.83 88.62 11.77
N PHE A 64 2.87 89.21 12.35
CA PHE A 64 4.11 88.52 12.66
C PHE A 64 3.89 87.36 13.65
N GLY A 65 3.05 87.57 14.67
CA GLY A 65 2.63 86.50 15.60
C GLY A 65 1.91 85.35 14.90
N ILE A 66 1.01 85.66 13.96
CA ILE A 66 0.29 84.66 13.15
C ILE A 66 1.26 83.89 12.23
N ALA A 67 2.24 84.57 11.62
CA ALA A 67 3.28 83.91 10.83
C ALA A 67 4.14 82.97 11.69
N LEU A 68 4.51 83.38 12.91
CA LEU A 68 5.27 82.54 13.85
C LEU A 68 4.50 81.27 14.23
N VAL A 69 3.18 81.39 14.43
CA VAL A 69 2.31 80.24 14.65
C VAL A 69 2.30 79.31 13.43
N GLY A 70 2.25 79.86 12.22
CA GLY A 70 2.33 79.07 10.99
C GLY A 70 3.64 78.26 10.90
N VAL A 71 4.76 78.85 11.29
CA VAL A 71 6.07 78.17 11.41
C VAL A 71 6.07 77.12 12.52
N LEU A 72 5.45 77.40 13.67
CA LEU A 72 5.32 76.46 14.79
C LEU A 72 4.49 75.24 14.39
N CYS A 73 3.35 75.45 13.72
CA CYS A 73 2.52 74.39 13.15
C CYS A 73 3.33 73.56 12.15
N TRP A 74 4.03 74.20 11.23
CA TRP A 74 4.92 73.51 10.31
C TRP A 74 5.96 72.63 11.04
N TRP A 75 6.57 73.13 12.11
CA TRP A 75 7.51 72.36 12.94
C TRP A 75 6.85 71.19 13.68
N LEU A 76 5.67 71.39 14.27
CA LEU A 76 4.91 70.37 14.99
C LEU A 76 4.50 69.19 14.10
N VAL A 77 4.18 69.45 12.82
CA VAL A 77 3.90 68.39 11.83
C VAL A 77 5.10 67.45 11.67
N HIS A 78 6.32 68.00 11.59
CA HIS A 78 7.56 67.19 11.49
C HIS A 78 7.88 66.42 12.78
N LYS A 79 7.35 66.86 13.92
CA LYS A 79 7.42 66.13 15.19
C LYS A 79 6.35 65.04 15.34
N GLY A 80 5.46 64.88 14.37
CA GLY A 80 4.43 63.86 14.37
C GLY A 80 3.11 64.26 15.05
N TYR A 81 3.00 65.51 15.52
CA TYR A 81 1.78 66.06 16.13
C TYR A 81 0.78 66.55 15.06
N VAL A 82 0.43 65.66 14.13
CA VAL A 82 -0.36 65.98 12.94
C VAL A 82 -1.77 66.44 13.31
N SER A 83 -2.49 65.69 14.15
CA SER A 83 -3.87 66.04 14.53
C SER A 83 -3.94 67.34 15.31
N LEU A 84 -3.03 67.54 16.28
CA LEU A 84 -2.96 68.76 17.07
C LEU A 84 -2.70 69.97 16.19
N THR A 85 -1.74 69.85 15.27
CA THR A 85 -1.42 70.94 14.34
C THR A 85 -2.60 71.28 13.43
N SER A 86 -3.24 70.27 12.86
CA SER A 86 -4.41 70.43 12.01
C SER A 86 -5.53 71.20 12.72
N THR A 87 -5.80 70.88 13.98
CA THR A 87 -6.78 71.59 14.81
C THR A 87 -6.35 73.02 15.12
N LEU A 88 -5.10 73.23 15.51
CA LEU A 88 -4.58 74.57 15.82
C LEU A 88 -4.64 75.51 14.62
N LEU A 89 -4.25 75.04 13.43
CA LEU A 89 -4.32 75.84 12.20
C LEU A 89 -5.75 76.28 11.91
N VAL A 90 -6.71 75.36 11.98
CA VAL A 90 -8.13 75.66 11.74
C VAL A 90 -8.65 76.68 12.74
N ILE A 91 -8.38 76.48 14.04
CA ILE A 91 -8.84 77.40 15.08
C ILE A 91 -8.22 78.78 14.92
N ILE A 92 -6.91 78.87 14.68
CA ILE A 92 -6.20 80.16 14.65
C ILE A 92 -6.60 80.96 13.43
N ILE A 93 -6.73 80.33 12.27
CA ILE A 93 -7.17 80.99 11.05
C ILE A 93 -8.62 81.44 11.18
N TRP A 94 -9.48 80.61 11.79
CA TRP A 94 -10.87 80.97 12.09
C TRP A 94 -10.97 82.14 13.09
N MET A 95 -10.13 82.14 14.15
CA MET A 95 -10.12 83.24 15.11
C MET A 95 -9.58 84.53 14.48
N ALA A 96 -8.55 84.44 13.64
CA ALA A 96 -8.00 85.59 12.93
C ALA A 96 -9.01 86.20 11.97
N SER A 97 -9.71 85.39 11.16
CA SER A 97 -10.74 85.89 10.23
C SER A 97 -11.88 86.61 10.95
N ASN A 98 -12.41 86.02 12.02
CA ASN A 98 -13.50 86.61 12.78
C ASN A 98 -13.05 87.81 13.64
N GLY A 99 -11.84 87.78 14.18
CA GLY A 99 -11.25 88.90 14.92
C GLY A 99 -11.06 90.13 14.04
N ILE A 100 -10.54 89.97 12.82
CA ILE A 100 -10.41 91.08 11.87
C ILE A 100 -11.80 91.62 11.47
N ALA A 101 -12.76 90.73 11.23
CA ALA A 101 -14.14 91.11 10.89
C ALA A 101 -14.82 91.94 12.01
N THR A 102 -14.50 91.72 13.29
CA THR A 102 -15.02 92.58 14.38
C THR A 102 -14.48 94.03 14.34
N GLY A 103 -13.34 94.28 13.69
CA GLY A 103 -12.78 95.64 13.56
C GLY A 103 -13.28 96.42 12.34
N TYR A 104 -13.52 95.72 11.23
CA TYR A 104 -13.90 96.30 9.93
C TYR A 104 -15.36 96.03 9.52
N GLY A 105 -16.11 95.26 10.32
CA GLY A 105 -17.53 94.93 10.10
C GLY A 105 -17.74 93.63 9.31
N ILE A 106 -19.00 93.16 9.26
CA ILE A 106 -19.34 91.88 8.60
C ILE A 106 -19.17 91.93 7.07
N ARG A 107 -19.14 93.13 6.49
CA ARG A 107 -18.97 93.36 5.05
C ARG A 107 -17.50 93.32 4.60
N ASP A 108 -16.59 93.09 5.53
CA ASP A 108 -15.17 93.00 5.25
C ASP A 108 -14.78 91.72 4.49
N ALA A 109 -13.75 91.81 3.65
CA ALA A 109 -13.22 90.68 2.88
C ALA A 109 -12.68 89.56 3.78
N SER A 110 -12.25 89.86 5.01
CA SER A 110 -11.75 88.86 5.96
C SER A 110 -12.81 87.84 6.37
N PHE A 111 -14.11 88.18 6.30
CA PHE A 111 -15.15 87.21 6.59
C PHE A 111 -15.23 86.12 5.52
N ILE A 112 -14.85 86.42 4.26
CA ILE A 112 -14.80 85.45 3.16
C ILE A 112 -13.69 84.40 3.41
N LEU A 113 -12.67 84.72 4.22
CA LEU A 113 -11.63 83.77 4.65
C LEU A 113 -12.20 82.59 5.45
N ASN A 114 -13.40 82.71 6.04
CA ASN A 114 -14.09 81.59 6.68
C ASN A 114 -14.37 80.46 5.66
N PHE A 115 -14.61 80.76 4.39
CA PHE A 115 -14.78 79.73 3.34
C PHE A 115 -13.51 78.91 3.14
N ALA A 116 -12.36 79.57 3.06
CA ALA A 116 -11.06 78.90 2.99
C ALA A 116 -10.79 78.06 4.25
N THR A 117 -11.22 78.54 5.41
CA THR A 117 -11.10 77.84 6.70
C THR A 117 -11.96 76.58 6.77
N ILE A 118 -13.18 76.62 6.22
CA ILE A 118 -14.08 75.46 6.11
C ILE A 118 -13.46 74.39 5.18
N THR A 119 -12.88 74.81 4.06
CA THR A 119 -12.20 73.92 3.10
C THR A 119 -10.96 73.29 3.72
N MET A 120 -10.18 74.08 4.47
CA MET A 120 -9.02 73.61 5.22
C MET A 120 -9.40 72.61 6.32
N ALA A 121 -10.49 72.86 7.05
CA ALA A 121 -11.02 71.91 8.03
C ALA A 121 -11.41 70.58 7.38
N ALA A 122 -12.01 70.60 6.18
CA ALA A 122 -12.33 69.39 5.42
C ALA A 122 -11.07 68.58 5.06
N LEU A 123 -10.01 69.28 4.64
CA LEU A 123 -8.72 68.67 4.28
C LEU A 123 -8.00 68.03 5.46
N LEU A 124 -7.97 68.73 6.59
CA LEU A 124 -7.09 68.40 7.71
C LEU A 124 -7.76 67.50 8.76
N LEU A 125 -9.04 67.71 9.01
CA LEU A 125 -9.80 67.10 10.11
C LEU A 125 -11.00 66.28 9.64
N GLY A 126 -11.34 66.37 8.35
CA GLY A 126 -12.44 65.64 7.73
C GLY A 126 -13.74 66.42 7.68
N TRP A 127 -14.75 65.79 7.07
CA TRP A 127 -16.02 66.45 6.75
C TRP A 127 -16.78 66.93 8.00
N VAL A 128 -16.75 66.17 9.10
CA VAL A 128 -17.41 66.53 10.37
C VAL A 128 -16.87 67.86 10.91
N ALA A 129 -15.54 68.02 10.94
CA ALA A 129 -14.91 69.25 11.40
C ALA A 129 -15.22 70.43 10.47
N SER A 130 -15.25 70.20 9.16
CA SER A 130 -15.67 71.22 8.18
C SER A 130 -17.10 71.72 8.43
N THR A 131 -18.04 70.80 8.70
CA THR A 131 -19.42 71.15 9.04
C THR A 131 -19.49 71.94 10.36
N ILE A 132 -18.76 71.53 11.39
CA ILE A 132 -18.70 72.25 12.68
C ILE A 132 -18.18 73.67 12.48
N VAL A 133 -17.06 73.83 11.78
CA VAL A 133 -16.46 75.15 11.48
C VAL A 133 -17.41 76.00 10.63
N GLY A 134 -18.13 75.38 9.69
CA GLY A 134 -19.16 76.06 8.90
C GLY A 134 -20.29 76.61 9.77
N ILE A 135 -20.84 75.79 10.67
CA ILE A 135 -21.87 76.20 11.62
C ILE A 135 -21.35 77.32 12.53
N LEU A 136 -20.15 77.18 13.09
CA LEU A 136 -19.51 78.20 13.92
C LEU A 136 -19.30 79.52 13.17
N SER A 137 -18.92 79.44 11.90
CA SER A 137 -18.74 80.63 11.05
C SER A 137 -20.07 81.34 10.78
N ILE A 138 -21.16 80.59 10.56
CA ILE A 138 -22.51 81.15 10.41
C ILE A 138 -22.96 81.83 11.72
N ILE A 139 -22.79 81.17 12.86
CA ILE A 139 -23.13 81.73 14.17
C ILE A 139 -22.33 83.01 14.44
N SER A 140 -21.03 83.00 14.16
CA SER A 140 -20.16 84.18 14.27
C SER A 140 -20.62 85.31 13.34
N ALA A 141 -21.03 85.00 12.11
CA ALA A 141 -21.58 85.98 11.16
C ALA A 141 -22.77 86.74 11.78
N PHE A 142 -23.75 85.99 12.30
CA PHE A 142 -24.93 86.57 12.94
C PHE A 142 -24.56 87.34 14.21
N GLY A 143 -23.61 86.84 15.00
CA GLY A 143 -23.12 87.51 16.20
C GLY A 143 -22.46 88.87 15.90
N ILE A 144 -21.58 88.92 14.90
CA ILE A 144 -20.91 90.15 14.46
C ILE A 144 -21.94 91.13 13.87
N ALA A 145 -22.84 90.66 13.01
CA ALA A 145 -23.89 91.51 12.43
C ALA A 145 -24.84 92.08 13.48
N TYR A 146 -25.20 91.28 14.49
CA TYR A 146 -26.00 91.76 15.62
C TYR A 146 -25.23 92.81 16.44
N ALA A 147 -23.95 92.56 16.75
CA ALA A 147 -23.13 93.50 17.50
C ALA A 147 -22.90 94.83 16.76
N GLU A 148 -22.76 94.80 15.42
CA GLU A 148 -22.68 95.98 14.56
C GLU A 148 -24.00 96.77 14.57
N THR A 149 -25.14 96.09 14.41
CA THR A 149 -26.48 96.74 14.40
C THR A 149 -26.92 97.25 15.77
N ALA A 150 -26.47 96.62 16.85
CA ALA A 150 -26.70 97.06 18.22
C ALA A 150 -25.76 98.21 18.65
N GLY A 151 -24.78 98.58 17.82
CA GLY A 151 -23.82 99.65 18.11
C GLY A 151 -22.78 99.30 19.18
N LEU A 152 -22.52 98.00 19.43
CA LEU A 152 -21.49 97.55 20.38
C LEU A 152 -20.07 97.91 19.91
N PHE A 153 -19.89 98.09 18.61
CA PHE A 153 -18.70 98.67 18.00
C PHE A 153 -19.10 99.42 16.73
N THR A 154 -18.28 100.39 16.32
CA THR A 154 -18.44 101.11 15.05
C THR A 154 -17.39 100.60 14.06
N PRO A 155 -17.79 99.94 12.96
CA PRO A 155 -16.86 99.49 11.93
C PRO A 155 -16.01 100.65 11.42
N ARG A 156 -14.70 100.44 11.30
CA ARG A 156 -13.83 101.41 10.63
C ARG A 156 -14.14 101.45 9.15
N GLU A 157 -14.06 102.65 8.55
CA GLU A 157 -14.19 102.79 7.10
C GLU A 157 -13.12 101.93 6.42
N TYR A 158 -13.57 101.06 5.51
CA TYR A 158 -12.73 100.07 4.88
C TYR A 158 -12.49 100.45 3.40
N PRO A 159 -11.27 100.92 3.05
CA PRO A 159 -10.99 101.42 1.71
C PRO A 159 -11.16 100.34 0.63
N VAL A 160 -11.65 100.74 -0.54
CA VAL A 160 -11.83 99.83 -1.69
C VAL A 160 -10.51 99.16 -2.10
N THR A 161 -9.38 99.86 -1.98
CA THR A 161 -8.05 99.31 -2.29
C THR A 161 -7.65 98.19 -1.32
N SER A 162 -7.99 98.30 -0.04
CA SER A 162 -7.78 97.24 0.96
C SER A 162 -8.69 96.04 0.70
N PHE A 163 -9.96 96.27 0.33
CA PHE A 163 -10.88 95.19 -0.06
C PHE A 163 -10.35 94.36 -1.23
N VAL A 164 -9.86 95.01 -2.29
CA VAL A 164 -9.31 94.33 -3.47
C VAL A 164 -8.05 93.52 -3.12
N GLN A 165 -7.21 94.04 -2.22
CA GLN A 165 -6.02 93.33 -1.75
C GLN A 165 -6.40 92.07 -0.95
N ASP A 166 -7.29 92.22 0.03
CA ASP A 166 -7.66 91.13 0.94
C ASP A 166 -8.42 90.02 0.20
N ILE A 167 -9.36 90.37 -0.69
CA ILE A 167 -10.08 89.37 -1.48
C ILE A 167 -9.17 88.61 -2.45
N SER A 168 -8.13 89.26 -2.99
CA SER A 168 -7.16 88.61 -3.88
C SER A 168 -6.37 87.53 -3.14
N VAL A 169 -5.97 87.80 -1.90
CA VAL A 169 -5.27 86.82 -1.04
C VAL A 169 -6.21 85.65 -0.69
N VAL A 170 -7.47 85.94 -0.34
CA VAL A 170 -8.48 84.91 -0.04
C VAL A 170 -8.71 84.00 -1.24
N LEU A 171 -8.87 84.56 -2.45
CA LEU A 171 -9.07 83.79 -3.68
C LEU A 171 -7.85 82.95 -4.05
N LEU A 172 -6.63 83.47 -3.84
CA LEU A 172 -5.40 82.72 -4.04
C LEU A 172 -5.33 81.52 -3.09
N LEU A 173 -5.59 81.73 -1.79
CA LEU A 173 -5.62 80.66 -0.79
C LEU A 173 -6.69 79.61 -1.10
N ALA A 174 -7.89 80.04 -1.46
CA ALA A 174 -8.97 79.13 -1.87
C ALA A 174 -8.57 78.29 -3.09
N THR A 175 -7.95 78.90 -4.10
CA THR A 175 -7.45 78.20 -5.30
C THR A 175 -6.40 77.15 -4.96
N VAL A 176 -5.46 77.49 -4.08
CA VAL A 176 -4.42 76.55 -3.60
C VAL A 176 -5.04 75.38 -2.85
N PHE A 177 -5.98 75.63 -1.93
CA PHE A 177 -6.64 74.57 -1.16
C PHE A 177 -7.49 73.65 -2.01
N VAL A 178 -8.27 74.21 -2.94
CA VAL A 178 -9.05 73.43 -3.91
C VAL A 178 -8.13 72.61 -4.81
N GLY A 179 -7.01 73.17 -5.28
CA GLY A 179 -6.01 72.44 -6.07
C GLY A 179 -5.40 71.26 -5.32
N ILE A 180 -5.10 71.42 -4.02
CA ILE A 180 -4.62 70.34 -3.14
C ILE A 180 -5.69 69.25 -2.97
N LEU A 181 -6.96 69.64 -2.77
CA LEU A 181 -8.10 68.70 -2.67
C LEU A 181 -8.25 67.85 -3.93
N ILE A 182 -8.32 68.49 -5.09
CA ILE A 182 -8.50 67.82 -6.38
C ILE A 182 -7.33 66.88 -6.65
N SER A 183 -6.10 67.35 -6.46
CA SER A 183 -4.90 66.53 -6.64
C SER A 183 -4.86 65.31 -5.69
N GLY A 184 -5.34 65.48 -4.46
CA GLY A 184 -5.46 64.40 -3.48
C GLY A 184 -6.50 63.36 -3.89
N LEU A 185 -7.66 63.83 -4.34
CA LEU A 185 -8.77 62.99 -4.81
C LEU A 185 -8.38 62.20 -6.07
N GLU A 186 -7.74 62.84 -7.05
CA GLU A 186 -7.24 62.18 -8.26
C GLU A 186 -6.25 61.07 -7.93
N LYS A 187 -5.30 61.33 -7.02
CA LYS A 187 -4.35 60.31 -6.55
C LYS A 187 -5.04 59.16 -5.84
N ALA A 188 -6.04 59.45 -5.00
CA ALA A 188 -6.81 58.44 -4.29
C ALA A 188 -7.63 57.56 -5.25
N ILE A 189 -8.31 58.15 -6.23
CA ILE A 189 -9.06 57.43 -7.26
C ILE A 189 -8.11 56.57 -8.11
N LYS A 190 -6.96 57.11 -8.52
CA LYS A 190 -5.97 56.36 -9.30
C LYS A 190 -5.43 55.15 -8.53
N ARG A 191 -5.14 55.30 -7.24
CA ARG A 191 -4.74 54.18 -6.37
C ARG A 191 -5.86 53.15 -6.21
N SER A 192 -7.09 53.60 -5.94
CA SER A 192 -8.25 52.72 -5.81
C SER A 192 -8.48 51.88 -7.08
N ARG A 193 -8.42 52.50 -8.27
CA ARG A 193 -8.53 51.78 -9.55
C ARG A 193 -7.40 50.78 -9.77
N ALA A 194 -6.18 51.09 -9.35
CA ALA A 194 -5.05 50.17 -9.44
C ALA A 194 -5.27 48.94 -8.52
N SER A 195 -5.66 49.16 -7.26
CA SER A 195 -5.95 48.08 -6.32
C SER A 195 -7.11 47.20 -6.76
N VAL A 196 -8.16 47.77 -7.37
CA VAL A 196 -9.27 46.98 -7.93
C VAL A 196 -8.78 46.07 -9.06
N ARG A 197 -7.91 46.56 -9.96
CA ARG A 197 -7.33 45.73 -11.03
C ARG A 197 -6.43 44.62 -10.49
N GLU A 198 -5.62 44.92 -9.48
CA GLU A 198 -4.77 43.91 -8.82
C GLU A 198 -5.65 42.83 -8.18
N LEU A 199 -6.73 43.21 -7.51
CA LEU A 199 -7.67 42.27 -6.93
C LEU A 199 -8.38 41.42 -7.98
N GLU A 200 -8.74 42.01 -9.13
CA GLU A 200 -9.36 41.29 -10.24
C GLU A 200 -8.40 40.24 -10.83
N ILE A 201 -7.13 40.59 -11.05
CA ILE A 201 -6.10 39.65 -11.51
C ILE A 201 -5.89 38.54 -10.48
N ALA A 202 -5.74 38.88 -9.20
CA ALA A 202 -5.57 37.90 -8.13
C ALA A 202 -6.76 36.93 -8.04
N ASN A 203 -7.99 37.42 -8.25
CA ASN A 203 -9.18 36.57 -8.25
C ASN A 203 -9.22 35.63 -9.47
N ILE A 204 -8.79 36.11 -10.65
CA ILE A 204 -8.66 35.25 -11.84
C ILE A 204 -7.63 34.14 -11.59
N GLU A 205 -6.46 34.48 -11.03
CA GLU A 205 -5.42 33.51 -10.70
C GLU A 205 -5.89 32.49 -9.66
N LEU A 206 -6.60 32.95 -8.62
CA LEU A 206 -7.16 32.07 -7.60
C LEU A 206 -8.18 31.09 -8.19
N ASN A 207 -9.10 31.57 -9.03
CA ASN A 207 -10.09 30.71 -9.69
C ASN A 207 -9.41 29.67 -10.61
N ARG A 208 -8.35 30.06 -11.33
CA ARG A 208 -7.56 29.12 -12.14
C ARG A 208 -6.88 28.07 -11.28
N ALA A 209 -6.25 28.47 -10.18
CA ALA A 209 -5.61 27.54 -9.25
C ALA A 209 -6.61 26.57 -8.60
N GLN A 210 -7.80 27.04 -8.22
CA GLN A 210 -8.86 26.18 -7.71
C GLN A 210 -9.32 25.16 -8.75
N THR A 211 -9.50 25.59 -10.01
CA THR A 211 -9.90 24.69 -11.09
C THR A 211 -8.84 23.62 -11.36
N ASP A 212 -7.56 23.99 -11.42
CA ASP A 212 -6.46 23.04 -11.60
C ASP A 212 -6.39 22.03 -10.45
N LEU A 213 -6.59 22.48 -9.21
CA LEU A 213 -6.58 21.63 -8.03
C LEU A 213 -7.76 20.64 -8.05
N HIS A 214 -8.96 21.07 -8.45
CA HIS A 214 -10.10 20.17 -8.63
C HIS A 214 -9.84 19.12 -9.71
N ALA A 215 -9.24 19.50 -10.85
CA ALA A 215 -8.89 18.56 -11.91
C ALA A 215 -7.89 17.50 -11.43
N ARG A 216 -6.81 17.90 -10.76
CA ARG A 216 -5.82 16.97 -10.18
C ARG A 216 -6.41 16.07 -9.10
N THR A 217 -7.33 16.60 -8.29
CA THR A 217 -7.99 15.81 -7.24
C THR A 217 -8.86 14.72 -7.87
N ALA A 218 -9.60 15.05 -8.93
CA ALA A 218 -10.39 14.05 -9.67
C ALA A 218 -9.51 12.98 -10.33
N GLU A 219 -8.37 13.37 -10.92
CA GLU A 219 -7.39 12.45 -11.51
C GLU A 219 -6.80 11.50 -10.45
N LEU A 220 -6.45 12.03 -9.28
CA LEU A 220 -5.91 11.23 -8.16
C LEU A 220 -6.94 10.22 -7.65
N VAL A 221 -8.21 10.62 -7.51
CA VAL A 221 -9.28 9.71 -7.11
C VAL A 221 -9.43 8.57 -8.11
N ALA A 222 -9.51 8.88 -9.42
CA ALA A 222 -9.62 7.86 -10.45
C ALA A 222 -8.41 6.90 -10.46
N THR A 223 -7.20 7.43 -10.33
CA THR A 223 -5.97 6.62 -10.28
C THR A 223 -5.92 5.73 -9.04
N ASN A 224 -6.38 6.23 -7.89
CA ASN A 224 -6.36 5.49 -6.64
C ASN A 224 -7.41 4.37 -6.63
N GLU A 225 -8.60 4.62 -7.21
CA GLU A 225 -9.61 3.57 -7.43
C GLU A 225 -9.07 2.43 -8.30
N GLU A 226 -8.36 2.75 -9.38
CA GLU A 226 -7.74 1.76 -10.26
C GLU A 226 -6.64 0.97 -9.53
N LEU A 227 -5.79 1.65 -8.77
CA LEU A 227 -4.74 1.02 -7.97
C LEU A 227 -5.35 0.08 -6.90
N GLN A 228 -6.45 0.48 -6.29
CA GLN A 228 -7.15 -0.31 -5.29
C GLN A 228 -7.76 -1.58 -5.89
N LYS A 229 -8.47 -1.46 -7.02
CA LYS A 229 -8.97 -2.64 -7.77
C LYS A 229 -7.84 -3.60 -8.14
N ARG A 230 -6.71 -3.06 -8.61
CA ARG A 230 -5.52 -3.86 -8.92
C ARG A 230 -4.97 -4.58 -7.69
N SER A 231 -4.89 -3.89 -6.54
CA SER A 231 -4.44 -4.49 -5.28
C SER A 231 -5.38 -5.60 -4.79
N GLU A 232 -6.70 -5.44 -4.96
CA GLU A 232 -7.70 -6.43 -4.58
C GLU A 232 -7.56 -7.69 -5.44
N ARG A 233 -7.42 -7.54 -6.76
CA ARG A 233 -7.19 -8.65 -7.70
C ARG A 233 -5.91 -9.43 -7.34
N LEU A 234 -4.83 -8.72 -7.01
CA LEU A 234 -3.56 -9.35 -6.57
C LEU A 234 -3.73 -10.15 -5.27
N ARG A 235 -4.46 -9.62 -4.28
CA ARG A 235 -4.73 -10.36 -3.03
C ARG A 235 -5.52 -11.63 -3.26
N ALA A 236 -6.55 -11.58 -4.12
CA ALA A 236 -7.35 -12.75 -4.45
C ALA A 236 -6.47 -13.87 -5.03
N ILE A 237 -5.63 -13.55 -6.03
CA ILE A 237 -4.71 -14.51 -6.65
C ILE A 237 -3.73 -15.10 -5.62
N ALA A 238 -3.17 -14.27 -4.74
CA ALA A 238 -2.26 -14.74 -3.69
C ALA A 238 -2.96 -15.69 -2.69
N GLU A 239 -4.22 -15.42 -2.36
CA GLU A 239 -5.02 -16.29 -1.49
C GLU A 239 -5.32 -17.65 -2.14
N VAL A 240 -5.63 -17.67 -3.45
CA VAL A 240 -5.79 -18.93 -4.21
C VAL A 240 -4.51 -19.75 -4.14
N ALA A 241 -3.36 -19.15 -4.45
CA ALA A 241 -2.06 -19.83 -4.44
C ALA A 241 -1.71 -20.40 -3.05
N ARG A 242 -1.97 -19.65 -1.98
CA ARG A 242 -1.76 -20.10 -0.59
C ARG A 242 -2.68 -21.27 -0.24
N THR A 243 -3.94 -21.22 -0.64
CA THR A 243 -4.90 -22.29 -0.33
C THR A 243 -4.55 -23.57 -1.09
N ALA A 244 -4.17 -23.45 -2.36
CA ALA A 244 -3.74 -24.57 -3.20
C ALA A 244 -2.54 -25.30 -2.58
N THR A 245 -1.56 -24.58 -2.03
CA THR A 245 -0.36 -25.20 -1.43
C THR A 245 -0.60 -25.88 -0.08
N SER A 246 -1.73 -25.61 0.59
CA SER A 246 -2.03 -26.18 1.92
C SER A 246 -2.68 -27.58 1.89
N VAL A 247 -3.24 -27.99 0.75
CA VAL A 247 -4.00 -29.23 0.64
C VAL A 247 -3.11 -30.38 0.17
N GLN A 248 -2.88 -31.36 1.05
CA GLN A 248 -2.05 -32.54 0.75
C GLN A 248 -2.79 -33.66 -0.01
N SER A 249 -4.12 -33.54 -0.17
CA SER A 249 -4.96 -34.57 -0.77
C SER A 249 -5.23 -34.23 -2.24
N PHE A 250 -4.68 -35.04 -3.15
CA PHE A 250 -4.83 -34.87 -4.59
C PHE A 250 -6.31 -34.78 -5.03
N ASP A 251 -7.15 -35.70 -4.55
CA ASP A 251 -8.59 -35.77 -4.90
C ASP A 251 -9.38 -34.52 -4.49
N ARG A 252 -8.96 -33.83 -3.42
CA ARG A 252 -9.63 -32.61 -2.94
C ARG A 252 -8.99 -31.34 -3.48
N LEU A 253 -7.71 -31.39 -3.85
CA LEU A 253 -6.95 -30.24 -4.31
C LEU A 253 -7.51 -29.70 -5.63
N LEU A 254 -7.66 -30.54 -6.65
CA LEU A 254 -8.06 -30.05 -7.98
C LEU A 254 -9.46 -29.41 -8.00
N PRO A 255 -10.51 -30.03 -7.42
CA PRO A 255 -11.84 -29.40 -7.34
C PRO A 255 -11.85 -28.10 -6.52
N LEU A 256 -11.02 -28.02 -5.49
CA LEU A 256 -10.90 -26.79 -4.70
C LEU A 256 -10.28 -25.66 -5.52
N ILE A 257 -9.21 -25.94 -6.27
CA ILE A 257 -8.55 -24.94 -7.13
C ILE A 257 -9.51 -24.43 -8.20
N THR A 258 -10.18 -25.32 -8.93
CA THR A 258 -11.12 -24.92 -9.99
C THR A 258 -12.29 -24.11 -9.41
N SER A 259 -12.81 -24.49 -8.24
CA SER A 259 -13.87 -23.76 -7.56
C SER A 259 -13.44 -22.36 -7.07
N ILE A 260 -12.24 -22.24 -6.48
CA ILE A 260 -11.74 -20.95 -5.98
C ILE A 260 -11.47 -20.01 -7.15
N ILE A 261 -10.77 -20.46 -8.20
CA ILE A 261 -10.45 -19.63 -9.37
C ILE A 261 -11.76 -19.12 -10.00
N SER A 262 -12.76 -19.99 -10.19
CA SER A 262 -14.04 -19.57 -10.74
C SER A 262 -14.75 -18.55 -9.85
N LYS A 263 -14.85 -18.79 -8.53
CA LYS A 263 -15.62 -17.93 -7.61
C LYS A 263 -14.95 -16.60 -7.29
N GLN A 264 -13.62 -16.58 -7.10
CA GLN A 264 -12.89 -15.38 -6.68
C GLN A 264 -12.41 -14.53 -7.85
N ILE A 265 -12.06 -15.15 -8.98
CA ILE A 265 -11.58 -14.41 -10.16
C ILE A 265 -12.71 -14.16 -11.17
N GLY A 266 -13.78 -14.95 -11.12
CA GLY A 266 -15.01 -14.71 -11.90
C GLY A 266 -15.00 -15.35 -13.29
N TYR A 267 -14.17 -16.36 -13.54
CA TYR A 267 -14.18 -17.08 -14.81
C TYR A 267 -15.32 -18.08 -14.89
N TYR A 268 -15.95 -18.12 -16.08
CA TYR A 268 -17.09 -18.98 -16.40
C TYR A 268 -16.72 -20.46 -16.24
N HIS A 269 -15.65 -20.88 -16.91
CA HIS A 269 -15.14 -22.25 -16.81
C HIS A 269 -13.66 -22.27 -16.45
N VAL A 270 -13.31 -23.22 -15.59
CA VAL A 270 -11.96 -23.52 -15.14
C VAL A 270 -11.77 -25.02 -15.21
N GLY A 271 -10.85 -25.46 -16.05
CA GLY A 271 -10.47 -26.87 -16.23
C GLY A 271 -9.02 -27.11 -15.83
N ILE A 272 -8.73 -28.23 -15.19
CA ILE A 272 -7.35 -28.69 -14.99
C ILE A 272 -7.15 -29.97 -15.79
N PHE A 273 -6.24 -29.91 -16.74
CA PHE A 273 -5.80 -31.04 -17.55
C PHE A 273 -4.44 -31.52 -17.04
N LEU A 274 -4.27 -32.83 -16.85
CA LEU A 274 -2.97 -33.43 -16.56
C LEU A 274 -2.52 -34.29 -17.73
N VAL A 275 -1.23 -34.22 -18.05
CA VAL A 275 -0.62 -35.02 -19.10
C VAL A 275 -0.44 -36.46 -18.59
N ASP A 276 -0.75 -37.45 -19.41
CA ASP A 276 -0.52 -38.86 -19.10
C ASP A 276 0.98 -39.21 -19.04
N GLU A 277 1.32 -40.37 -18.47
CA GLU A 277 2.72 -40.80 -18.29
C GLU A 277 3.48 -40.92 -19.63
N GLN A 278 2.75 -41.21 -20.71
CA GLN A 278 3.29 -41.37 -22.06
C GLN A 278 3.40 -40.05 -22.83
N ARG A 279 2.92 -38.94 -22.24
CA ARG A 279 2.85 -37.60 -22.84
C ARG A 279 2.11 -37.54 -24.18
N GLN A 280 1.13 -38.41 -24.34
CA GLN A 280 0.28 -38.49 -25.54
C GLN A 280 -1.01 -37.70 -25.39
N TYR A 281 -1.57 -37.67 -24.18
CA TYR A 281 -2.87 -37.05 -23.93
C TYR A 281 -2.86 -36.13 -22.72
N ALA A 282 -3.51 -34.98 -22.84
CA ALA A 282 -3.92 -34.11 -21.75
C ALA A 282 -5.35 -34.50 -21.33
N ILE A 283 -5.49 -35.04 -20.12
CA ILE A 283 -6.75 -35.59 -19.59
C ILE A 283 -7.36 -34.60 -18.62
N LEU A 284 -8.65 -34.26 -18.80
CA LEU A 284 -9.36 -33.41 -17.85
C LEU A 284 -9.49 -34.14 -16.50
N ARG A 285 -8.99 -33.53 -15.43
CA ARG A 285 -9.01 -34.10 -14.06
C ARG A 285 -9.89 -33.32 -13.10
N SER A 286 -10.23 -32.08 -13.42
CA SER A 286 -11.18 -31.29 -12.64
C SER A 286 -11.79 -30.18 -13.48
N ALA A 287 -13.05 -29.84 -13.19
CA ALA A 287 -13.75 -28.70 -13.75
C ALA A 287 -14.79 -28.15 -12.76
N ASN A 288 -15.17 -26.87 -12.90
CA ASN A 288 -16.12 -26.19 -12.02
C ASN A 288 -17.58 -26.17 -12.53
N THR A 289 -17.81 -26.25 -13.84
CA THR A 289 -19.16 -26.12 -14.44
C THR A 289 -19.83 -27.47 -14.68
N ASP A 290 -21.17 -27.49 -14.77
CA ASP A 290 -21.92 -28.71 -15.13
C ASP A 290 -21.47 -29.30 -16.47
N GLY A 291 -21.16 -28.45 -17.45
CA GLY A 291 -20.55 -28.85 -18.72
C GLY A 291 -19.20 -29.53 -18.52
N GLY A 292 -18.33 -28.92 -17.73
CA GLY A 292 -17.04 -29.50 -17.35
C GLY A 292 -17.17 -30.83 -16.60
N LEU A 293 -18.17 -30.98 -15.72
CA LEU A 293 -18.43 -32.22 -15.00
C LEU A 293 -18.91 -33.34 -15.94
N ARG A 294 -19.72 -33.02 -16.97
CA ARG A 294 -20.06 -33.98 -18.04
C ARG A 294 -18.82 -34.39 -18.84
N MET A 295 -17.93 -33.43 -19.16
CA MET A 295 -16.66 -33.71 -19.82
C MET A 295 -15.78 -34.64 -18.96
N LEU A 296 -15.73 -34.39 -17.65
CA LEU A 296 -14.99 -35.22 -16.70
C LEU A 296 -15.55 -36.66 -16.66
N ALA A 297 -16.88 -36.81 -16.57
CA ALA A 297 -17.55 -38.10 -16.49
C ALA A 297 -17.31 -39.00 -17.72
N ARG A 298 -17.13 -38.41 -18.92
CA ARG A 298 -16.79 -39.14 -20.15
C ARG A 298 -15.28 -39.38 -20.34
N GLY A 299 -14.44 -38.97 -19.39
CA GLY A 299 -12.99 -39.10 -19.49
C GLY A 299 -12.39 -38.25 -20.62
N HIS A 300 -12.88 -37.01 -20.78
CA HIS A 300 -12.44 -36.13 -21.85
C HIS A 300 -10.91 -35.95 -21.86
N ARG A 301 -10.31 -36.19 -23.03
CA ARG A 301 -8.87 -36.12 -23.27
C ARG A 301 -8.60 -35.50 -24.62
N LEU A 302 -7.51 -34.74 -24.69
CA LEU A 302 -7.03 -34.07 -25.90
C LEU A 302 -5.63 -34.57 -26.21
N LYS A 303 -5.29 -34.77 -27.47
CA LYS A 303 -3.93 -35.23 -27.81
C LYS A 303 -2.95 -34.07 -27.65
N VAL A 304 -1.79 -34.34 -27.06
CA VAL A 304 -0.73 -33.33 -26.90
C VAL A 304 -0.23 -32.90 -28.28
N GLY A 305 -0.20 -31.58 -28.52
CA GLY A 305 0.19 -30.99 -29.81
C GLY A 305 -0.86 -31.06 -30.92
N GLU A 306 -2.07 -31.55 -30.65
CA GLU A 306 -3.20 -31.48 -31.57
C GLU A 306 -3.71 -30.04 -31.73
N GLN A 307 -4.43 -29.76 -32.82
CA GLN A 307 -5.09 -28.47 -33.03
C GLN A 307 -6.08 -28.22 -31.87
N GLY A 308 -5.72 -27.30 -30.98
CA GLY A 308 -6.47 -26.90 -29.79
C GLY A 308 -5.62 -26.06 -28.85
N ILE A 309 -6.24 -25.21 -28.03
CA ILE A 309 -5.51 -24.31 -27.12
C ILE A 309 -4.77 -25.12 -26.04
N VAL A 310 -5.45 -26.02 -25.33
CA VAL A 310 -4.85 -26.94 -24.35
C VAL A 310 -3.79 -27.87 -24.98
N GLY A 311 -4.07 -28.42 -26.17
CA GLY A 311 -3.14 -29.30 -26.89
C GLY A 311 -1.82 -28.60 -27.24
N PHE A 312 -1.89 -27.34 -27.69
CA PHE A 312 -0.72 -26.51 -27.95
C PHE A 312 0.09 -26.23 -26.67
N VAL A 313 -0.57 -25.77 -25.61
CA VAL A 313 0.08 -25.38 -24.35
C VAL A 313 0.80 -26.56 -23.71
N THR A 314 0.20 -27.76 -23.76
CA THR A 314 0.81 -28.98 -23.22
C THR A 314 2.01 -29.48 -24.04
N GLN A 315 2.12 -29.09 -25.31
CA GLN A 315 3.27 -29.39 -26.17
C GLN A 315 4.41 -28.37 -26.02
N THR A 316 4.08 -27.07 -26.03
CA THR A 316 5.09 -25.99 -26.10
C THR A 316 5.52 -25.49 -24.73
N GLY A 317 4.68 -25.62 -23.71
CA GLY A 317 4.93 -25.05 -22.38
C GLY A 317 4.83 -23.52 -22.35
N THR A 318 4.19 -22.93 -23.37
CA THR A 318 3.91 -21.50 -23.49
C THR A 318 2.41 -21.25 -23.37
N ALA A 319 2.02 -20.19 -22.67
CA ALA A 319 0.61 -19.79 -22.58
C ALA A 319 0.03 -19.46 -23.96
N ARG A 320 -1.26 -19.74 -24.16
CA ARG A 320 -1.97 -19.38 -25.39
C ARG A 320 -3.34 -18.80 -25.06
N ILE A 321 -3.67 -17.69 -25.72
CA ILE A 321 -4.94 -16.98 -25.57
C ILE A 321 -5.67 -17.07 -26.91
N ALA A 322 -6.93 -17.46 -26.88
CA ALA A 322 -7.87 -17.32 -27.98
C ALA A 322 -8.88 -16.24 -27.60
N LEU A 323 -8.87 -15.16 -28.37
CA LEU A 323 -9.88 -14.10 -28.36
C LEU A 323 -10.86 -14.45 -29.49
N ASP A 324 -12.15 -14.13 -29.37
CA ASP A 324 -13.30 -14.46 -30.28
C ASP A 324 -13.13 -14.02 -31.77
N VAL A 325 -11.99 -14.26 -32.41
CA VAL A 325 -11.58 -13.75 -33.73
C VAL A 325 -10.56 -14.70 -34.40
N GLY A 326 -10.66 -14.84 -35.73
CA GLY A 326 -9.62 -15.51 -36.55
C GLY A 326 -9.66 -17.05 -36.55
N GLN A 327 -8.49 -17.67 -36.74
CA GLN A 327 -8.36 -19.14 -36.89
C GLN A 327 -8.67 -19.92 -35.60
N ASP A 328 -8.67 -19.26 -34.44
CA ASP A 328 -8.95 -19.88 -33.14
C ASP A 328 -10.46 -20.00 -32.86
N ALA A 329 -11.32 -19.36 -33.66
CA ALA A 329 -12.78 -19.43 -33.52
C ALA A 329 -13.35 -20.85 -33.65
N VAL A 330 -12.61 -21.75 -34.31
CA VAL A 330 -12.97 -23.16 -34.50
C VAL A 330 -12.92 -23.95 -33.17
N PHE A 331 -12.16 -23.48 -32.18
CA PHE A 331 -12.01 -24.15 -30.88
C PHE A 331 -13.16 -23.90 -29.90
N PHE A 332 -14.01 -22.89 -30.15
CA PHE A 332 -15.14 -22.55 -29.27
C PHE A 332 -16.38 -23.43 -29.47
N ASN A 333 -16.37 -24.37 -30.41
CA ASN A 333 -17.52 -25.23 -30.70
C ASN A 333 -17.55 -26.46 -29.77
N ASN A 334 -17.61 -26.22 -28.45
CA ASN A 334 -17.80 -27.27 -27.45
C ASN A 334 -19.27 -27.26 -26.97
N PRO A 335 -20.07 -28.29 -27.30
CA PRO A 335 -21.47 -28.37 -26.89
C PRO A 335 -21.68 -28.30 -25.37
N ASP A 336 -20.66 -28.67 -24.58
CA ASP A 336 -20.73 -28.62 -23.13
C ASP A 336 -20.42 -27.23 -22.55
N LEU A 337 -19.78 -26.35 -23.31
CA LEU A 337 -19.40 -24.98 -22.91
C LEU A 337 -19.83 -23.97 -23.99
N PRO A 338 -21.14 -23.84 -24.26
CA PRO A 338 -21.64 -23.08 -25.42
C PRO A 338 -21.45 -21.57 -25.30
N ASP A 339 -21.30 -21.05 -24.08
CA ASP A 339 -21.18 -19.61 -23.82
C ASP A 339 -19.73 -19.09 -23.86
N THR A 340 -18.75 -19.95 -24.16
CA THR A 340 -17.34 -19.53 -24.21
C THR A 340 -17.08 -18.59 -25.38
N ARG A 341 -16.52 -17.42 -25.08
CA ARG A 341 -16.14 -16.38 -26.05
C ARG A 341 -14.67 -16.01 -26.01
N SER A 342 -13.96 -16.33 -24.93
CA SER A 342 -12.50 -16.31 -24.92
C SER A 342 -11.95 -17.41 -24.03
N GLU A 343 -10.75 -17.88 -24.36
CA GLU A 343 -10.06 -18.97 -23.67
C GLU A 343 -8.59 -18.61 -23.46
N LEU A 344 -8.08 -18.90 -22.27
CA LEU A 344 -6.66 -18.83 -21.92
C LEU A 344 -6.27 -20.18 -21.31
N ALA A 345 -5.34 -20.87 -21.97
CA ALA A 345 -4.67 -22.01 -21.36
C ALA A 345 -3.26 -21.63 -20.90
N LEU A 346 -2.94 -22.06 -19.68
CA LEU A 346 -1.67 -21.82 -19.01
C LEU A 346 -0.99 -23.15 -18.73
N PRO A 347 0.32 -23.27 -19.02
CA PRO A 347 1.02 -24.52 -18.79
C PRO A 347 1.23 -24.73 -17.28
N LEU A 348 0.93 -25.93 -16.79
CA LEU A 348 1.29 -26.34 -15.44
C LEU A 348 2.69 -26.94 -15.50
N LYS A 349 3.69 -26.20 -15.01
CA LYS A 349 5.11 -26.59 -15.10
C LYS A 349 5.76 -26.75 -13.75
N VAL A 350 6.59 -27.79 -13.63
CA VAL A 350 7.50 -27.97 -12.50
C VAL A 350 8.91 -28.17 -13.05
N GLY A 351 9.79 -27.19 -12.80
CA GLY A 351 11.07 -27.10 -13.49
C GLY A 351 10.88 -27.03 -15.01
N ASN A 352 11.49 -27.95 -15.74
CA ASN A 352 11.35 -28.06 -17.19
C ASN A 352 10.24 -29.04 -17.64
N SER A 353 9.50 -29.65 -16.71
CA SER A 353 8.46 -30.63 -17.04
C SER A 353 7.08 -29.98 -17.06
N ILE A 354 6.35 -30.16 -18.17
CA ILE A 354 4.93 -29.80 -18.28
C ILE A 354 4.13 -30.98 -17.74
N ILE A 355 3.41 -30.77 -16.64
CA ILE A 355 2.58 -31.79 -16.01
C ILE A 355 1.11 -31.68 -16.44
N GLY A 356 0.73 -30.58 -17.09
CA GLY A 356 -0.66 -30.29 -17.41
C GLY A 356 -0.88 -28.91 -18.01
N ALA A 357 -2.15 -28.52 -18.07
CA ALA A 357 -2.59 -27.18 -18.39
C ALA A 357 -3.77 -26.76 -17.49
N LEU A 358 -3.79 -25.49 -17.13
CA LEU A 358 -4.92 -24.81 -16.52
C LEU A 358 -5.66 -24.08 -17.63
N ASP A 359 -6.89 -24.49 -17.88
CA ASP A 359 -7.79 -23.91 -18.88
C ASP A 359 -8.76 -22.94 -18.21
N LEU A 360 -8.82 -21.71 -18.71
CA LEU A 360 -9.68 -20.63 -18.21
C LEU A 360 -10.52 -20.11 -19.37
N GLN A 361 -11.84 -20.09 -19.21
CA GLN A 361 -12.75 -19.62 -20.25
C GLN A 361 -13.72 -18.57 -19.70
N SER A 362 -14.05 -17.60 -20.55
CA SER A 362 -14.95 -16.49 -20.24
C SER A 362 -16.07 -16.37 -21.27
N THR A 363 -17.22 -15.86 -20.83
CA THR A 363 -18.34 -15.46 -21.68
C THR A 363 -18.14 -14.11 -22.35
N GLU A 364 -17.00 -13.44 -22.13
CA GLU A 364 -16.63 -12.18 -22.79
C GLU A 364 -15.53 -12.41 -23.84
N ALA A 365 -15.59 -11.72 -24.98
CA ALA A 365 -14.71 -11.95 -26.15
C ALA A 365 -13.24 -11.55 -25.97
N ASN A 366 -12.92 -10.75 -24.94
CA ASN A 366 -11.58 -10.25 -24.65
C ASN A 366 -11.29 -10.19 -23.14
N ALA A 367 -11.62 -11.27 -22.42
CA ALA A 367 -11.54 -11.27 -20.95
C ALA A 367 -10.10 -11.30 -20.40
N PHE A 368 -9.09 -11.57 -21.23
CA PHE A 368 -7.72 -11.79 -20.81
C PHE A 368 -6.79 -10.68 -21.31
N ALA A 369 -6.56 -9.66 -20.47
CA ALA A 369 -5.55 -8.63 -20.73
C ALA A 369 -4.13 -9.18 -20.54
N THR A 370 -3.13 -8.59 -21.21
CA THR A 370 -1.74 -9.06 -21.14
C THR A 370 -1.18 -9.01 -19.71
N GLU A 371 -1.53 -8.00 -18.91
CA GLU A 371 -1.11 -7.93 -17.51
C GLU A 371 -1.73 -9.05 -16.65
N ASP A 372 -2.98 -9.43 -16.92
CA ASP A 372 -3.68 -10.50 -16.21
C ASP A 372 -3.04 -11.87 -16.51
N VAL A 373 -2.58 -12.09 -17.75
CA VAL A 373 -1.91 -13.34 -18.15
C VAL A 373 -0.64 -13.59 -17.35
N ALA A 374 0.14 -12.54 -17.07
CA ALA A 374 1.35 -12.66 -16.25
C ALA A 374 1.01 -13.12 -14.81
N LEU A 375 -0.04 -12.54 -14.21
CA LEU A 375 -0.49 -12.90 -12.87
C LEU A 375 -1.08 -14.31 -12.82
N LEU A 376 -1.88 -14.68 -13.82
CA LEU A 376 -2.45 -16.02 -13.92
C LEU A 376 -1.38 -17.08 -14.20
N THR A 377 -0.30 -16.72 -14.91
CA THR A 377 0.87 -17.60 -15.10
C THR A 377 1.53 -17.91 -13.76
N ILE A 378 1.73 -16.89 -12.90
CA ILE A 378 2.27 -17.11 -11.54
C ILE A 378 1.35 -18.05 -10.74
N LEU A 379 0.03 -17.86 -10.85
CA LEU A 379 -0.94 -18.75 -10.22
C LEU A 379 -0.82 -20.18 -10.76
N ALA A 380 -0.73 -20.36 -12.08
CA ALA A 380 -0.55 -21.66 -12.71
C ALA A 380 0.73 -22.37 -12.26
N ASP A 381 1.84 -21.63 -12.11
CA ASP A 381 3.09 -22.17 -11.58
C ASP A 381 2.93 -22.66 -10.13
N GLN A 382 2.24 -21.90 -9.26
CA GLN A 382 1.96 -22.32 -7.88
C GLN A 382 1.02 -23.53 -7.82
N VAL A 383 0.00 -23.56 -8.69
CA VAL A 383 -0.91 -24.71 -8.83
C VAL A 383 -0.14 -25.94 -9.29
N ALA A 384 0.79 -25.81 -10.25
CA ALA A 384 1.61 -26.92 -10.72
C ALA A 384 2.46 -27.52 -9.61
N VAL A 385 3.10 -26.67 -8.78
CA VAL A 385 3.87 -27.11 -7.62
C VAL A 385 2.97 -27.82 -6.59
N ALA A 386 1.80 -27.28 -6.29
CA ALA A 386 0.86 -27.91 -5.36
C ALA A 386 0.39 -29.29 -5.84
N ILE A 387 0.06 -29.42 -7.13
CA ILE A 387 -0.33 -30.69 -7.76
C ILE A 387 0.81 -31.70 -7.68
N GLN A 388 2.03 -31.30 -8.01
CA GLN A 388 3.20 -32.18 -7.93
C GLN A 388 3.46 -32.65 -6.50
N ASN A 389 3.34 -31.76 -5.52
CA ASN A 389 3.51 -32.12 -4.10
C ASN A 389 2.46 -33.13 -3.64
N ALA A 390 1.19 -32.93 -4.02
CA ALA A 390 0.11 -33.85 -3.69
C ALA A 390 0.31 -35.23 -4.34
N LEU A 391 0.71 -35.27 -5.61
CA LEU A 391 1.03 -36.51 -6.32
C LEU A 391 2.21 -37.26 -5.68
N SER A 392 3.31 -36.54 -5.39
CA SER A 392 4.49 -37.12 -4.76
C SER A 392 4.18 -37.66 -3.35
N TYR A 393 3.33 -36.96 -2.59
CA TYR A 393 2.88 -37.42 -1.28
C TYR A 393 2.03 -38.70 -1.36
N GLU A 394 1.12 -38.78 -2.34
CA GLU A 394 0.30 -39.96 -2.55
C GLU A 394 1.15 -41.17 -2.97
N GLN A 395 2.09 -40.98 -3.89
CA GLN A 395 3.04 -42.01 -4.33
C GLN A 395 3.88 -42.52 -3.17
N ALA A 396 4.46 -41.62 -2.35
CA ALA A 396 5.24 -42.00 -1.18
C ALA A 396 4.40 -42.82 -0.18
N ARG A 397 3.15 -42.40 0.08
CA ARG A 397 2.22 -43.14 0.94
C ARG A 397 1.87 -44.51 0.37
N ARG A 398 1.69 -44.63 -0.94
CA ARG A 398 1.39 -45.91 -1.60
C ARG A 398 2.59 -46.85 -1.52
N ALA A 399 3.78 -46.36 -1.87
CA ALA A 399 5.02 -47.14 -1.78
C ALA A 399 5.29 -47.63 -0.35
N LEU A 400 5.04 -46.78 0.66
CA LEU A 400 5.16 -47.18 2.06
C LEU A 400 4.19 -48.33 2.41
N ARG A 401 2.91 -48.22 2.04
CA ARG A 401 1.93 -49.28 2.28
C ARG A 401 2.31 -50.59 1.59
N GLU A 402 2.75 -50.52 0.33
CA GLU A 402 3.18 -51.70 -0.43
C GLU A 402 4.41 -52.36 0.22
N ALA A 403 5.40 -51.56 0.65
CA ALA A 403 6.58 -52.03 1.37
C ALA A 403 6.24 -52.67 2.73
N GLU A 404 5.30 -52.09 3.48
CA GLU A 404 4.83 -52.65 4.76
C GLU A 404 4.13 -54.00 4.58
N ILE A 405 3.31 -54.15 3.54
CA ILE A 405 2.62 -55.41 3.23
C ILE A 405 3.64 -56.46 2.81
N ALA A 406 4.56 -56.12 1.91
CA ALA A 406 5.61 -57.03 1.46
C ALA A 406 6.51 -57.48 2.62
N SER A 407 6.91 -56.55 3.50
CA SER A 407 7.71 -56.85 4.70
C SER A 407 6.97 -57.79 5.67
N ARG A 408 5.67 -57.56 5.88
CA ARG A 408 4.82 -58.45 6.69
C ARG A 408 4.74 -59.87 6.10
N GLN A 409 4.49 -59.98 4.80
CA GLN A 409 4.41 -61.27 4.11
C GLN A 409 5.73 -62.03 4.16
N ALA A 410 6.85 -61.36 3.87
CA ALA A 410 8.17 -61.96 3.92
C ALA A 410 8.53 -62.45 5.33
N SER A 411 8.25 -61.64 6.37
CA SER A 411 8.43 -62.03 7.77
C SER A 411 7.61 -63.27 8.11
N GLY A 412 6.32 -63.28 7.75
CA GLY A 412 5.45 -64.43 8.01
C GLY A 412 5.81 -65.70 7.25
N GLN A 413 6.35 -65.60 6.03
CA GLN A 413 6.86 -66.77 5.32
C GLN A 413 8.13 -67.31 5.98
N ALA A 414 9.12 -66.46 6.26
CA ALA A 414 10.38 -66.87 6.87
C ALA A 414 10.15 -67.52 8.25
N TRP A 415 9.24 -66.97 9.05
CA TRP A 415 8.87 -67.55 10.34
C TRP A 415 8.13 -68.89 10.21
N ARG A 416 7.25 -69.06 9.20
CA ARG A 416 6.59 -70.35 8.95
C ARG A 416 7.60 -71.43 8.58
N GLU A 417 8.50 -71.14 7.65
CA GLU A 417 9.56 -72.06 7.25
C GLU A 417 10.47 -72.42 8.43
N TYR A 418 10.88 -71.41 9.21
CA TYR A 418 11.73 -71.64 10.38
C TYR A 418 11.07 -72.52 11.44
N VAL A 419 9.81 -72.26 11.77
CA VAL A 419 9.06 -73.03 12.79
C VAL A 419 8.93 -74.51 12.41
N GLU A 420 8.87 -74.85 11.12
CA GLU A 420 8.84 -76.26 10.68
C GLU A 420 10.19 -76.98 10.87
N THR A 421 11.30 -76.24 10.88
CA THR A 421 12.62 -76.82 11.16
C THR A 421 12.88 -77.07 12.65
N LEU A 422 12.11 -76.42 13.53
CA LEU A 422 12.30 -76.51 14.97
C LEU A 422 11.82 -77.86 15.52
N GLN A 423 12.73 -78.61 16.13
CA GLN A 423 12.39 -79.83 16.87
C GLN A 423 11.57 -79.55 18.12
N THR A 424 11.76 -78.39 18.75
CA THR A 424 11.01 -77.94 19.94
C THR A 424 10.29 -76.64 19.59
N LYS A 425 8.96 -76.67 19.56
CA LYS A 425 8.12 -75.53 19.15
C LYS A 425 7.72 -74.60 20.31
N GLY A 426 8.05 -74.95 21.55
CA GLY A 426 7.82 -74.11 22.71
C GLY A 426 8.18 -74.78 24.04
N PHE A 427 8.05 -74.01 25.12
CA PHE A 427 8.29 -74.46 26.49
C PHE A 427 7.11 -74.11 27.39
N ARG A 428 6.88 -74.91 28.43
CA ARG A 428 5.95 -74.61 29.53
C ARG A 428 6.71 -74.65 30.84
N TYR A 429 6.35 -73.76 31.76
CA TYR A 429 6.83 -73.77 33.14
C TYR A 429 5.70 -74.20 34.07
N ASP A 430 5.96 -75.17 34.95
CA ASP A 430 4.97 -75.74 35.89
C ASP A 430 5.12 -75.21 37.33
N GLY A 431 5.98 -74.21 37.55
CA GLY A 431 6.33 -73.71 38.88
C GLY A 431 7.62 -74.30 39.46
N ILE A 432 8.17 -75.35 38.82
CA ILE A 432 9.42 -76.01 39.27
C ILE A 432 10.47 -75.98 38.17
N LYS A 433 10.11 -76.33 36.92
CA LYS A 433 11.07 -76.39 35.80
C LYS A 433 10.41 -76.09 34.44
N ALA A 434 11.24 -75.71 33.46
CA ALA A 434 10.80 -75.56 32.07
C ALA A 434 10.85 -76.90 31.34
N GLU A 435 9.76 -77.28 30.68
CA GLU A 435 9.64 -78.50 29.89
C GLU A 435 9.29 -78.18 28.43
N ALA A 436 9.88 -78.93 27.49
CA ALA A 436 9.61 -78.79 26.06
C ALA A 436 8.20 -79.29 25.70
N LEU A 437 7.47 -78.49 24.92
CA LEU A 437 6.17 -78.87 24.38
C LEU A 437 6.35 -79.78 23.18
N LYS A 438 5.80 -81.01 23.24
CA LYS A 438 5.86 -81.99 22.15
C LYS A 438 4.76 -81.81 21.10
N GLU A 439 3.63 -81.19 21.48
CA GLU A 439 2.52 -80.84 20.60
C GLU A 439 2.03 -79.42 20.91
N PRO A 440 1.51 -78.66 19.92
CA PRO A 440 0.88 -77.37 20.20
C PRO A 440 -0.29 -77.59 21.17
N PRO A 441 -0.44 -76.76 22.22
CA PRO A 441 -1.49 -76.98 23.21
C PRO A 441 -2.86 -76.95 22.54
N GLY A 442 -3.64 -78.01 22.75
CA GLY A 442 -5.01 -78.12 22.28
C GLY A 442 -5.87 -76.92 22.69
N SER A 443 -6.87 -76.61 21.87
CA SER A 443 -7.76 -75.46 21.95
C SER A 443 -8.77 -75.50 23.12
N THR A 444 -8.42 -76.10 24.26
CA THR A 444 -9.26 -76.00 25.45
C THR A 444 -9.03 -74.64 26.08
N ASP A 445 -9.89 -73.69 25.72
CA ASP A 445 -10.11 -72.43 26.45
C ASP A 445 -10.56 -72.78 27.87
N GLU A 446 -9.60 -72.90 28.79
CA GLU A 446 -9.89 -72.83 30.21
C GLU A 446 -10.07 -71.34 30.57
N LYS A 447 -11.13 -71.04 31.33
CA LYS A 447 -11.70 -69.70 31.50
C LYS A 447 -10.80 -68.61 32.10
N ASN A 448 -9.53 -68.87 32.40
CA ASN A 448 -8.61 -67.96 33.08
C ASN A 448 -7.19 -67.84 32.46
N ASP A 449 -7.00 -68.25 31.21
CA ASP A 449 -5.71 -68.11 30.52
C ASP A 449 -5.54 -66.71 29.89
N LEU A 450 -4.47 -65.99 30.26
CA LEU A 450 -4.06 -64.76 29.57
C LEU A 450 -3.18 -65.12 28.37
N LEU A 451 -3.56 -64.66 27.18
CA LEU A 451 -2.86 -64.92 25.93
C LEU A 451 -2.31 -63.62 25.36
N ILE A 452 -0.98 -63.49 25.34
CA ILE A 452 -0.30 -62.34 24.74
C ILE A 452 0.38 -62.78 23.43
N PRO A 453 0.06 -62.14 22.28
CA PRO A 453 0.70 -62.48 21.02
C PRO A 453 2.15 -62.00 21.00
N VAL A 454 3.06 -62.85 20.52
CA VAL A 454 4.45 -62.48 20.24
C VAL A 454 4.53 -62.08 18.77
N GLN A 455 4.78 -60.80 18.50
CA GLN A 455 4.69 -60.24 17.15
C GLN A 455 6.00 -59.65 16.64
N VAL A 456 6.35 -59.98 15.40
CA VAL A 456 7.47 -59.39 14.67
C VAL A 456 6.93 -58.70 13.44
N ARG A 457 7.12 -57.38 13.34
CA ARG A 457 6.65 -56.54 12.23
C ARG A 457 5.14 -56.70 11.95
N GLY A 458 4.34 -56.87 13.01
CA GLY A 458 2.88 -57.06 12.92
C GLY A 458 2.43 -58.48 12.53
N GLN A 459 3.36 -59.42 12.35
CA GLN A 459 3.05 -60.84 12.17
C GLN A 459 3.13 -61.56 13.52
N THR A 460 2.09 -62.31 13.90
CA THR A 460 2.13 -63.16 15.10
C THR A 460 2.95 -64.40 14.82
N ILE A 461 4.06 -64.57 15.55
CA ILE A 461 5.00 -65.69 15.42
C ILE A 461 4.85 -66.72 16.55
N GLY A 462 4.19 -66.32 17.64
CA GLY A 462 3.97 -67.17 18.81
C GLY A 462 2.97 -66.55 19.76
N ARG A 463 2.72 -67.24 20.89
CA ARG A 463 1.85 -66.76 21.95
C ARG A 463 2.47 -67.08 23.30
N LEU A 464 2.44 -66.12 24.22
CA LEU A 464 2.72 -66.35 25.63
C LEU A 464 1.38 -66.61 26.31
N ARG A 465 1.25 -67.80 26.90
CA ARG A 465 0.08 -68.19 27.69
C ARG A 465 0.47 -68.14 29.16
N LEU A 466 -0.26 -67.37 29.95
CA LEU A 466 -0.11 -67.30 31.39
C LEU A 466 -1.36 -67.88 32.04
N LYS A 467 -1.15 -68.81 32.95
CA LYS A 467 -2.20 -69.44 33.74
C LYS A 467 -1.94 -69.15 35.21
N THR A 468 -2.96 -68.64 35.88
CA THR A 468 -2.94 -68.44 37.33
C THR A 468 -3.56 -69.64 38.04
N SER A 469 -3.02 -70.03 39.20
CA SER A 469 -3.59 -71.07 40.06
C SER A 469 -4.80 -70.57 40.86
N ASP A 470 -4.94 -69.25 41.02
CA ASP A 470 -6.10 -68.64 41.66
C ASP A 470 -7.15 -68.30 40.61
N SER A 471 -8.29 -68.99 40.70
CA SER A 471 -9.39 -68.81 39.77
C SER A 471 -10.10 -67.45 39.90
N ALA A 472 -9.81 -66.66 40.94
CA ALA A 472 -10.32 -65.31 41.16
C ALA A 472 -9.33 -64.17 40.80
N HIS A 473 -8.09 -64.49 40.39
CA HIS A 473 -7.07 -63.48 40.09
C HIS A 473 -7.43 -62.64 38.86
N GLN A 474 -7.36 -61.32 39.01
CA GLN A 474 -7.53 -60.35 37.92
C GLN A 474 -6.19 -59.67 37.64
N TRP A 475 -5.72 -59.76 36.40
CA TRP A 475 -4.47 -59.14 35.97
C TRP A 475 -4.54 -57.62 36.10
N THR A 476 -3.56 -57.03 36.78
CA THR A 476 -3.42 -55.58 36.94
C THR A 476 -2.79 -54.94 35.69
N GLU A 477 -2.94 -53.62 35.51
CA GLU A 477 -2.29 -52.89 34.40
C GLU A 477 -0.76 -53.01 34.43
N ASP A 478 -0.16 -52.99 35.62
CA ASP A 478 1.29 -53.14 35.79
C ASP A 478 1.77 -54.55 35.38
N GLU A 479 1.03 -55.60 35.75
CA GLU A 479 1.33 -56.97 35.32
C GLU A 479 1.19 -57.13 33.80
N LEU A 480 0.13 -56.58 33.21
CA LEU A 480 -0.08 -56.58 31.76
C LEU A 480 1.08 -55.88 31.04
N ALA A 481 1.48 -54.69 31.48
CA ALA A 481 2.57 -53.93 30.88
C ALA A 481 3.91 -54.70 30.92
N ILE A 482 4.20 -55.40 32.03
CA ILE A 482 5.40 -56.24 32.14
C ILE A 482 5.35 -57.41 31.17
N ILE A 483 4.21 -58.09 31.06
CA ILE A 483 4.07 -59.26 30.18
C ILE A 483 4.12 -58.83 28.71
N GLU A 484 3.48 -57.72 28.34
CA GLU A 484 3.54 -57.16 26.99
C GLU A 484 4.97 -56.74 26.61
N ALA A 485 5.68 -56.01 27.48
CA ALA A 485 7.08 -55.66 27.26
C ALA A 485 7.98 -56.90 27.16
N THR A 486 7.64 -57.97 27.89
CA THR A 486 8.35 -59.25 27.79
C THR A 486 8.08 -59.91 26.44
N ALA A 487 6.83 -59.93 25.98
CA ALA A 487 6.45 -60.46 24.66
C ALA A 487 7.20 -59.74 23.53
N GLU A 488 7.31 -58.41 23.60
CA GLU A 488 8.06 -57.61 22.63
C GLU A 488 9.56 -57.96 22.62
N ARG A 489 10.18 -58.05 23.81
CA ARG A 489 11.60 -58.42 23.92
C ARG A 489 11.86 -59.84 23.44
N VAL A 490 10.96 -60.79 23.74
CA VAL A 490 11.03 -62.16 23.23
C VAL A 490 10.91 -62.17 21.71
N ALA A 491 9.99 -61.39 21.12
CA ALA A 491 9.85 -61.29 19.67
C ALA A 491 11.15 -60.82 19.00
N LEU A 492 11.78 -59.77 19.54
CA LEU A 492 13.05 -59.24 19.03
C LEU A 492 14.20 -60.24 19.17
N ALA A 493 14.31 -60.90 20.32
CA ALA A 493 15.34 -61.90 20.57
C ALA A 493 15.20 -63.12 19.65
N LEU A 494 13.96 -63.59 19.45
CA LEU A 494 13.66 -64.70 18.55
C LEU A 494 13.94 -64.33 17.09
N ASP A 495 13.60 -63.12 16.63
CA ASP A 495 13.91 -62.68 15.26
C ASP A 495 15.42 -62.51 15.06
N GLY A 496 16.13 -61.98 16.05
CA GLY A 496 17.59 -61.91 16.03
C GLY A 496 18.24 -63.30 15.96
N ALA A 497 17.77 -64.26 16.76
CA ALA A 497 18.27 -65.63 16.76
C ALA A 497 18.04 -66.33 15.41
N ARG A 498 16.82 -66.24 14.86
CA ARG A 498 16.49 -66.78 13.54
C ARG A 498 17.37 -66.18 12.45
N LEU A 499 17.50 -64.85 12.42
CA LEU A 499 18.31 -64.15 11.41
C LEU A 499 19.80 -64.52 11.51
N LEU A 500 20.32 -64.70 12.73
CA LEU A 500 21.69 -65.14 12.94
C LEU A 500 21.90 -66.57 12.44
N GLU A 501 20.99 -67.49 12.74
CA GLU A 501 21.05 -68.87 12.28
C GLU A 501 20.97 -68.96 10.74
N ASP A 502 20.07 -68.20 10.12
CA ASP A 502 19.96 -68.10 8.66
C ASP A 502 21.25 -67.54 8.03
N ALA A 503 21.85 -66.51 8.63
CA ALA A 503 23.12 -65.94 8.18
C ALA A 503 24.28 -66.95 8.30
N GLN A 504 24.35 -67.69 9.39
CA GLN A 504 25.36 -68.74 9.60
C GLN A 504 25.20 -69.88 8.59
N LYS A 505 23.98 -70.36 8.34
CA LYS A 505 23.70 -71.38 7.32
C LYS A 505 24.12 -70.92 5.93
N ARG A 506 23.80 -69.67 5.56
CA ARG A 506 24.22 -69.08 4.27
C ARG A 506 25.73 -68.97 4.15
N ALA A 507 26.41 -68.46 5.18
CA ALA A 507 27.86 -68.34 5.19
C ALA A 507 28.57 -69.71 5.10
N ALA A 508 28.06 -70.72 5.82
CA ALA A 508 28.58 -72.08 5.74
C ALA A 508 28.43 -72.68 4.33
N ARG A 509 27.26 -72.47 3.69
CA ARG A 509 27.01 -72.90 2.31
C ARG A 509 27.96 -72.22 1.31
N GLU A 510 28.15 -70.91 1.40
CA GLU A 510 29.07 -70.18 0.51
C GLU A 510 30.52 -70.59 0.71
N THR A 511 30.96 -70.75 1.96
CA THR A 511 32.31 -71.25 2.28
C THR A 511 32.53 -72.62 1.65
N PHE A 512 31.56 -73.53 1.80
CA PHE A 512 31.60 -74.85 1.19
C PHE A 512 31.68 -74.80 -0.35
N LEU A 513 30.85 -73.97 -1.01
CA LEU A 513 30.90 -73.80 -2.47
C LEU A 513 32.24 -73.23 -2.95
N SER A 514 32.80 -72.27 -2.21
CA SER A 514 34.10 -71.67 -2.51
C SER A 514 35.26 -72.67 -2.33
N GLU A 515 35.24 -73.49 -1.28
CA GLU A 515 36.22 -74.55 -1.03
C GLU A 515 36.20 -75.61 -2.13
N ILE A 516 35.00 -76.08 -2.52
CA ILE A 516 34.83 -76.99 -3.66
C ILE A 516 35.36 -76.35 -4.94
N GLY A 517 34.92 -75.13 -5.26
CA GLY A 517 35.36 -74.43 -6.48
C GLY A 517 36.87 -74.25 -6.56
N THR A 518 37.52 -73.95 -5.43
CA THR A 518 38.98 -73.79 -5.35
C THR A 518 39.71 -75.12 -5.57
N LYS A 519 39.25 -76.22 -4.95
CA LYS A 519 39.82 -77.56 -5.14
C LYS A 519 39.64 -78.05 -6.58
N LEU A 520 38.44 -77.90 -7.14
CA LEU A 520 38.15 -78.29 -8.53
C LEU A 520 38.93 -77.45 -9.53
N GLY A 521 39.10 -76.14 -9.28
CA GLY A 521 39.87 -75.23 -10.15
C GLY A 521 41.38 -75.44 -10.09
N ALA A 522 41.90 -76.09 -9.04
CA ALA A 522 43.33 -76.43 -8.90
C ALA A 522 43.73 -77.71 -9.69
N SER A 523 42.74 -78.50 -10.12
CA SER A 523 42.95 -79.75 -10.84
C SER A 523 42.68 -79.57 -12.33
N PHE A 524 43.65 -79.90 -13.19
CA PHE A 524 43.52 -79.78 -14.66
C PHE A 524 43.24 -81.13 -15.35
N GLN A 525 43.07 -82.21 -14.58
CA GLN A 525 42.84 -83.54 -15.11
C GLN A 525 41.38 -83.95 -14.86
N LEU A 526 40.67 -84.27 -15.94
CA LEU A 526 39.24 -84.62 -15.92
C LEU A 526 38.92 -85.67 -14.85
N ASP A 527 39.67 -86.78 -14.80
CA ASP A 527 39.42 -87.87 -13.84
C ASP A 527 39.59 -87.45 -12.38
N SER A 528 40.48 -86.49 -12.09
CA SER A 528 40.71 -85.98 -10.74
C SER A 528 39.58 -85.03 -10.33
N ILE A 529 39.16 -84.12 -11.23
CA ILE A 529 38.01 -83.23 -11.00
C ILE A 529 36.74 -84.04 -10.69
N LEU A 530 36.47 -85.09 -11.47
CA LEU A 530 35.26 -85.90 -11.29
C LEU A 530 35.27 -86.68 -9.96
N ARG A 531 36.42 -87.24 -9.60
CA ARG A 531 36.59 -87.98 -8.34
C ARG A 531 36.46 -87.06 -7.13
N ASP A 532 37.21 -85.95 -7.13
CA ASP A 532 37.24 -84.99 -6.04
C ASP A 532 35.85 -84.37 -5.81
N THR A 533 35.10 -84.11 -6.90
CA THR A 533 33.71 -83.64 -6.81
C THR A 533 32.82 -84.61 -6.05
N VAL A 534 32.86 -85.90 -6.40
CA VAL A 534 32.01 -86.93 -5.77
C VAL A 534 32.41 -87.14 -4.32
N GLU A 535 33.71 -87.15 -4.02
CA GLU A 535 34.24 -87.35 -2.68
C GLU A 535 33.87 -86.19 -1.73
N GLU A 536 34.07 -84.94 -2.16
CA GLU A 536 33.74 -83.75 -1.37
C GLU A 536 32.24 -83.62 -1.08
N LEU A 537 31.40 -83.88 -2.10
CA LEU A 537 29.94 -83.88 -1.94
C LEU A 537 29.49 -85.01 -1.00
N GLY A 538 30.07 -86.22 -1.14
CA GLY A 538 29.72 -87.37 -0.31
C GLY A 538 30.13 -87.22 1.16
N GLN A 539 31.28 -86.61 1.44
CA GLN A 539 31.75 -86.41 2.82
C GLN A 539 30.88 -85.39 3.59
N ASN A 540 30.37 -84.37 2.90
CA ASN A 540 29.65 -83.27 3.54
C ASN A 540 28.12 -83.46 3.54
N LEU A 541 27.56 -84.21 2.58
CA LEU A 541 26.14 -84.56 2.53
C LEU A 541 25.89 -85.89 3.27
N LYS A 542 25.75 -85.81 4.59
CA LYS A 542 25.51 -86.99 5.44
C LYS A 542 24.22 -87.72 5.03
N GLY A 543 24.35 -89.01 4.71
CA GLY A 543 23.23 -89.86 4.32
C GLY A 543 22.89 -89.83 2.82
N SER A 544 23.76 -89.26 1.98
CA SER A 544 23.56 -89.16 0.54
C SER A 544 24.57 -90.03 -0.23
N THR A 545 24.11 -90.69 -1.29
CA THR A 545 24.97 -91.37 -2.28
C THR A 545 25.19 -90.42 -3.45
N VAL A 546 26.44 -90.08 -3.76
CA VAL A 546 26.77 -89.14 -4.84
C VAL A 546 27.45 -89.91 -5.98
N SER A 547 27.01 -89.68 -7.23
CA SER A 547 27.62 -90.23 -8.44
C SER A 547 27.70 -89.17 -9.53
N PHE A 548 28.79 -89.15 -10.29
CA PHE A 548 28.97 -88.26 -11.44
C PHE A 548 29.25 -89.08 -12.70
N GLN A 549 28.53 -88.81 -13.79
CA GLN A 549 28.71 -89.49 -15.07
C GLN A 549 28.70 -88.51 -16.25
N LEU A 550 29.68 -88.63 -17.15
CA LEU A 550 29.68 -87.89 -18.41
C LEU A 550 28.70 -88.53 -19.38
N VAL A 551 27.84 -87.71 -19.98
CA VAL A 551 26.85 -88.14 -20.98
C VAL A 551 27.23 -87.62 -22.36
N ASN A 552 26.94 -88.41 -23.41
CA ASN A 552 27.14 -87.97 -24.79
C ASN A 552 26.00 -87.01 -25.17
N PRO A 553 26.30 -85.76 -25.58
CA PRO A 553 25.27 -84.74 -25.88
C PRO A 553 24.35 -85.10 -27.07
N SER A 554 24.68 -86.11 -27.87
CA SER A 554 23.82 -86.62 -28.94
C SER A 554 22.78 -87.65 -28.48
N THR A 555 22.81 -88.04 -27.21
CA THR A 555 21.84 -88.97 -26.60
C THR A 555 20.69 -88.14 -26.00
N PRO A 556 19.41 -88.45 -26.29
CA PRO A 556 18.29 -87.75 -25.68
C PRO A 556 18.37 -87.87 -24.15
N TYR A 557 18.27 -86.74 -23.45
CA TYR A 557 18.12 -86.74 -22.00
C TYR A 557 16.86 -87.57 -21.66
N MET A 558 16.99 -88.69 -20.95
CA MET A 558 15.84 -89.23 -20.23
C MET A 558 15.51 -88.20 -19.16
N GLU A 559 14.34 -87.57 -19.26
CA GLU A 559 13.78 -86.82 -18.14
C GLU A 559 13.67 -87.80 -16.96
N LEU A 560 14.45 -87.54 -15.91
CA LEU A 560 14.24 -88.17 -14.60
C LEU A 560 12.78 -87.93 -14.20
N SER A 561 12.10 -88.99 -13.80
CA SER A 561 10.71 -88.92 -13.33
C SER A 561 10.62 -88.01 -12.09
N ASP A 562 9.46 -87.38 -11.84
CA ASP A 562 9.27 -86.48 -10.69
C ASP A 562 9.41 -87.19 -9.32
N GLU A 563 9.48 -88.53 -9.27
CA GLU A 563 9.83 -89.30 -8.07
C GLU A 563 11.35 -89.42 -7.82
N GLU A 564 12.19 -89.11 -8.82
CA GLU A 564 13.65 -89.23 -8.77
C GLU A 564 14.38 -87.87 -8.78
N ARG A 565 13.63 -86.75 -8.76
CA ARG A 565 14.13 -85.37 -8.58
C ARG A 565 13.98 -84.91 -7.14
#